data_AF-A0A4Q3D3B1-F1
#
_entry.id   AF-A0A4Q3D3B1-F1
#
_cell.length_a   1.000
_cell.length_b   1.000
_cell.length_c   1.000
_cell.angle_alpha   90.00
_cell.angle_beta   90.00
_cell.angle_gamma   90.00
#
_symmetry.space_group_name_H-M   'P 1'
#
loop_
_entity.id
_entity.type
_entity.pdbx_description
1 polymer ?
#
loop_
_entity_poly.entity_id
_entity_poly.type
_entity_poly.pdbx_seq_one_letter_code
_entity_poly.pdbx_strand_id
1 'polypeptide(L)'
;MRNKFIKLIACIGLIAPHVTAQTTVNTPGTGVKWTMDSLVAHYPAAVQFGNNEYHVRAKIIFSPTDTFTDYSDSYVNFDSAATFEFKKSIVQINSTGVSSWIAADSLKSFLRIRFDSAVAVTISGLSLVHSNGISFINSDATLDQLTMHVTHHSGSNPSGAISLLNSNLQIQHSGFHESQRSAISLSVNSGSSLILVSSIFRNNGTANGNYPQINIGTTNTNGVLIEGCTIEGSYPKVGGLAFLNVTPANYAATVRGNTFSKNRYGIAVNGRGIQAMIVNNIIDSNNIEGLPMQGGSGINILGDSSLNIIAANNQISRNLWGATIQKSGNNGSPKVSFGRIAPVSAADTGSNHFWGNGFNDTLYAIYNNTPDTVWAQRNRWDFETLDSIETTIFHHVDDANLGWVLFDSFYVAPPVDTGTSVRNVLPTGKFATVFPNPAAGKDAIVKSEKPMTAMRIFDSNGRLISEVKLKSAMEYTLPVSAFAAGAYFIWLTDGKQQQVLKWIIAHE
;
A
#
# COMPACT_ATOMS: atom_id res chain seq x y z
N MET A 1 -43.57 89.82 -12.55
CA MET A 1 -42.92 88.83 -11.66
C MET A 1 -43.61 87.47 -11.83
N ARG A 2 -42.88 86.53 -12.43
CA ARG A 2 -42.79 85.09 -12.10
C ARG A 2 -44.10 84.30 -11.91
N ASN A 3 -44.49 83.51 -12.91
CA ASN A 3 -45.35 82.33 -12.70
C ASN A 3 -45.00 81.17 -13.65
N LYS A 4 -44.58 80.07 -13.02
CA LYS A 4 -44.72 78.63 -13.33
C LYS A 4 -45.14 78.21 -14.75
N PHE A 5 -44.21 77.61 -15.50
CA PHE A 5 -44.35 76.46 -16.43
C PHE A 5 -42.90 76.13 -16.84
N ILE A 6 -42.34 74.95 -16.61
CA ILE A 6 -42.37 73.80 -17.53
C ILE A 6 -41.97 72.55 -16.73
N LYS A 7 -42.85 71.55 -16.73
CA LYS A 7 -42.55 70.14 -16.42
C LYS A 7 -42.05 69.46 -17.71
N LEU A 8 -41.30 68.38 -17.51
CA LEU A 8 -41.22 67.20 -18.38
C LEU A 8 -40.08 67.17 -19.42
N ILE A 9 -38.86 66.85 -18.98
CA ILE A 9 -37.87 66.15 -19.82
C ILE A 9 -37.12 65.09 -18.98
N ALA A 10 -37.26 63.83 -19.43
CA ALA A 10 -36.35 62.69 -19.28
C ALA A 10 -36.01 62.12 -17.88
N CYS A 11 -36.99 61.45 -17.26
CA CYS A 11 -36.71 60.19 -16.55
C CYS A 11 -37.02 59.03 -17.52
N ILE A 12 -36.15 58.78 -18.50
CA ILE A 12 -36.11 57.49 -19.18
C ILE A 12 -35.15 56.64 -18.36
N GLY A 13 -35.72 55.82 -17.50
CA GLY A 13 -35.00 54.83 -16.73
C GLY A 13 -34.34 53.82 -17.66
N LEU A 14 -33.01 53.76 -17.62
CA LEU A 14 -32.27 52.55 -17.90
C LEU A 14 -32.63 51.55 -16.80
N ILE A 15 -33.70 50.78 -17.00
CA ILE A 15 -33.89 49.51 -16.29
C ILE A 15 -32.90 48.54 -16.95
N ALA A 16 -31.63 48.63 -16.58
CA ALA A 16 -30.75 47.48 -16.73
C ALA A 16 -31.33 46.41 -15.79
N PRO A 17 -31.58 45.17 -16.25
CA PRO A 17 -31.84 44.09 -15.32
C PRO A 17 -30.62 43.97 -14.42
N HIS A 18 -30.74 44.48 -13.19
CA HIS A 18 -29.79 44.16 -12.13
C HIS A 18 -29.95 42.67 -11.86
N VAL A 19 -29.13 41.86 -12.52
CA VAL A 19 -28.94 40.46 -12.15
C VAL A 19 -28.29 40.50 -10.78
N THR A 20 -29.10 40.36 -9.74
CA THR A 20 -28.59 40.22 -8.38
C THR A 20 -27.76 38.95 -8.34
N ALA A 21 -26.54 39.04 -7.81
CA ALA A 21 -25.68 37.89 -7.62
C ALA A 21 -26.41 36.89 -6.70
N GLN A 22 -26.79 35.74 -7.26
CA GLN A 22 -27.39 34.67 -6.48
C GLN A 22 -26.26 33.89 -5.79
N THR A 23 -26.21 33.92 -4.46
CA THR A 23 -25.16 33.23 -3.70
C THR A 23 -25.46 31.73 -3.52
N THR A 24 -26.73 31.32 -3.63
CA THR A 24 -27.15 29.91 -3.56
C THR A 24 -28.38 29.65 -4.42
N VAL A 25 -28.34 28.55 -5.16
CA VAL A 25 -29.43 28.03 -6.00
C VAL A 25 -29.80 26.62 -5.54
N ASN A 26 -31.09 26.28 -5.57
CA ASN A 26 -31.55 24.90 -5.42
C ASN A 26 -32.23 24.47 -6.73
N THR A 27 -31.94 23.26 -7.18
CA THR A 27 -32.74 22.63 -8.25
C THR A 27 -34.12 22.24 -7.70
N PRO A 28 -35.15 22.03 -8.55
CA PRO A 28 -36.53 21.90 -8.08
C PRO A 28 -36.85 20.56 -7.40
N GLY A 29 -36.03 19.52 -7.60
CA GLY A 29 -36.28 18.20 -7.02
C GLY A 29 -37.49 17.49 -7.64
N THR A 30 -37.68 17.68 -8.96
CA THR A 30 -38.81 17.16 -9.72
C THR A 30 -38.40 16.02 -10.67
N GLY A 31 -37.19 15.49 -10.52
CA GLY A 31 -36.64 14.43 -11.37
C GLY A 31 -35.94 14.95 -12.62
N VAL A 32 -35.57 16.23 -12.65
CA VAL A 32 -34.94 16.86 -13.81
C VAL A 32 -33.50 16.35 -13.95
N LYS A 33 -33.07 16.16 -15.21
CA LYS A 33 -31.67 15.87 -15.56
C LYS A 33 -30.97 17.18 -15.88
N TRP A 34 -29.98 17.52 -15.07
CA TRP A 34 -29.16 18.72 -15.18
C TRP A 34 -27.85 18.43 -15.90
N THR A 35 -27.49 19.28 -16.84
CA THR A 35 -26.17 19.37 -17.48
C THR A 35 -25.63 20.77 -17.24
N MET A 36 -24.36 21.02 -17.54
CA MET A 36 -23.81 22.39 -17.46
C MET A 36 -24.60 23.37 -18.35
N ASP A 37 -24.98 22.97 -19.56
CA ASP A 37 -25.82 23.80 -20.45
C ASP A 37 -27.21 24.09 -19.87
N SER A 38 -27.86 23.09 -19.27
CA SER A 38 -29.19 23.33 -18.68
C SER A 38 -29.10 24.18 -17.42
N LEU A 39 -28.00 24.10 -16.66
CA LEU A 39 -27.73 25.03 -15.56
C LEU A 39 -27.53 26.47 -16.05
N VAL A 40 -26.80 26.68 -17.17
CA VAL A 40 -26.66 28.02 -17.79
C VAL A 40 -28.03 28.56 -18.21
N ALA A 41 -28.88 27.73 -18.81
CA ALA A 41 -30.18 28.15 -19.32
C ALA A 41 -31.17 28.54 -18.20
N HIS A 42 -31.15 27.82 -17.07
CA HIS A 42 -32.12 28.01 -15.99
C HIS A 42 -31.59 28.90 -14.85
N TYR A 43 -30.27 28.98 -14.69
CA TYR A 43 -29.62 29.74 -13.62
C TYR A 43 -28.48 30.64 -14.15
N PRO A 44 -28.75 31.55 -15.11
CA PRO A 44 -27.72 32.36 -15.77
C PRO A 44 -26.96 33.34 -14.86
N ALA A 45 -27.50 33.62 -13.66
CA ALA A 45 -26.82 34.39 -12.63
C ALA A 45 -25.77 33.56 -11.84
N ALA A 46 -25.95 32.24 -11.79
CA ALA A 46 -25.13 31.30 -11.02
C ALA A 46 -24.14 30.53 -11.89
N VAL A 47 -24.53 30.19 -13.13
CA VAL A 47 -23.67 29.51 -14.11
C VAL A 47 -23.73 30.28 -15.42
N GLN A 48 -22.56 30.62 -15.94
CA GLN A 48 -22.41 31.28 -17.23
C GLN A 48 -21.54 30.43 -18.15
N PHE A 49 -21.71 30.58 -19.45
CA PHE A 49 -20.84 29.98 -20.45
C PHE A 49 -20.27 31.08 -21.33
N GLY A 50 -18.95 31.07 -21.52
CA GLY A 50 -18.23 32.05 -22.33
C GLY A 50 -16.78 31.61 -22.54
N ASN A 51 -16.18 32.00 -23.66
CA ASN A 51 -14.81 31.60 -24.02
C ASN A 51 -14.57 30.08 -23.99
N ASN A 52 -15.60 29.29 -24.31
CA ASN A 52 -15.58 27.82 -24.28
C ASN A 52 -15.39 27.22 -22.87
N GLU A 53 -15.73 27.97 -21.82
CA GLU A 53 -15.63 27.58 -20.42
C GLU A 53 -16.92 27.90 -19.67
N TYR A 54 -17.26 27.08 -18.67
CA TYR A 54 -18.33 27.36 -17.73
C TYR A 54 -17.77 28.12 -16.52
N HIS A 55 -18.52 29.08 -16.01
CA HIS A 55 -18.20 29.85 -14.81
C HIS A 55 -19.30 29.67 -13.77
N VAL A 56 -19.00 28.95 -12.68
CA VAL A 56 -19.88 28.72 -11.55
C VAL A 56 -19.56 29.74 -10.47
N ARG A 57 -20.53 30.61 -10.18
CA ARG A 57 -20.38 31.74 -9.25
C ARG A 57 -21.13 31.58 -7.93
N ALA A 58 -21.95 30.54 -7.83
CA ALA A 58 -22.82 30.31 -6.71
C ALA A 58 -22.65 28.90 -6.14
N LYS A 59 -23.18 28.69 -4.94
CA LYS A 59 -23.47 27.35 -4.44
C LYS A 59 -24.70 26.79 -5.17
N ILE A 60 -24.57 25.63 -5.81
CA ILE A 60 -25.70 24.92 -6.43
C ILE A 60 -26.02 23.68 -5.62
N ILE A 61 -27.25 23.59 -5.14
CA ILE A 61 -27.75 22.45 -4.37
C ILE A 61 -28.68 21.66 -5.29
N PHE A 62 -28.28 20.46 -5.66
CA PHE A 62 -29.10 19.51 -6.40
C PHE A 62 -30.04 18.82 -5.41
N SER A 63 -31.32 19.08 -5.58
CA SER A 63 -32.40 18.58 -4.74
C SER A 63 -32.65 17.09 -4.94
N PRO A 64 -33.32 16.42 -3.99
CA PRO A 64 -33.67 15.00 -4.09
C PRO A 64 -34.36 14.68 -5.41
N THR A 65 -34.11 13.48 -5.94
CA THR A 65 -34.65 12.95 -7.21
C THR A 65 -34.08 13.56 -8.50
N ASP A 66 -33.48 14.76 -8.44
CA ASP A 66 -32.80 15.30 -9.62
C ASP A 66 -31.51 14.53 -9.92
N THR A 67 -31.09 14.60 -11.18
CA THR A 67 -29.85 13.98 -11.68
C THR A 67 -28.91 15.06 -12.18
N PHE A 68 -27.62 14.99 -11.89
CA PHE A 68 -26.60 15.76 -12.60
C PHE A 68 -25.79 14.83 -13.52
N THR A 69 -25.66 15.23 -14.78
CA THR A 69 -24.90 14.51 -15.79
C THR A 69 -23.93 15.44 -16.49
N ASP A 70 -22.67 15.03 -16.59
CA ASP A 70 -21.68 15.65 -17.47
C ASP A 70 -20.92 14.55 -18.22
N TYR A 71 -21.10 14.50 -19.54
CA TYR A 71 -20.44 13.54 -20.42
C TYR A 71 -19.40 14.20 -21.33
N SER A 72 -19.13 15.49 -21.09
CA SER A 72 -18.24 16.29 -21.92
C SER A 72 -16.88 16.49 -21.24
N ASP A 73 -15.88 16.84 -22.03
CA ASP A 73 -14.57 17.28 -21.53
C ASP A 73 -14.66 18.77 -21.11
N SER A 74 -15.62 19.06 -20.24
CA SER A 74 -15.98 20.42 -19.84
C SER A 74 -14.84 21.10 -19.09
N TYR A 75 -14.68 22.40 -19.32
CA TYR A 75 -13.82 23.25 -18.51
C TYR A 75 -14.68 24.14 -17.64
N VAL A 76 -14.57 23.99 -16.32
CA VAL A 76 -15.45 24.64 -15.34
C VAL A 76 -14.62 25.41 -14.32
N ASN A 77 -14.77 26.72 -14.32
CA ASN A 77 -14.19 27.63 -13.34
C ASN A 77 -15.16 27.90 -12.20
N PHE A 78 -14.72 27.73 -10.96
CA PHE A 78 -15.50 28.02 -9.77
C PHE A 78 -14.96 29.27 -9.07
N ASP A 79 -15.84 30.22 -8.76
CA ASP A 79 -15.51 31.29 -7.81
C ASP A 79 -15.24 30.70 -6.42
N SER A 80 -14.51 31.41 -5.56
CA SER A 80 -14.07 30.87 -4.26
C SER A 80 -15.21 30.49 -3.31
N ALA A 81 -16.40 31.06 -3.48
CA ALA A 81 -17.60 30.74 -2.70
C ALA A 81 -18.54 29.74 -3.40
N ALA A 82 -18.19 29.29 -4.61
CA ALA A 82 -19.00 28.36 -5.40
C ALA A 82 -18.71 26.89 -5.03
N THR A 83 -19.71 26.03 -5.23
CA THR A 83 -19.62 24.56 -5.08
C THR A 83 -20.89 23.88 -5.59
N PHE A 84 -20.81 22.58 -5.77
CA PHE A 84 -21.95 21.69 -5.93
C PHE A 84 -22.20 20.86 -4.65
N GLU A 85 -23.47 20.84 -4.23
CA GLU A 85 -23.96 19.98 -3.16
C GLU A 85 -25.09 19.10 -3.69
N PHE A 86 -24.92 17.79 -3.60
CA PHE A 86 -25.81 16.77 -4.13
C PHE A 86 -26.57 16.11 -2.98
N LYS A 87 -27.88 16.38 -2.86
CA LYS A 87 -28.73 15.86 -1.78
C LYS A 87 -29.70 14.81 -2.29
N LYS A 88 -29.47 13.53 -1.98
CA LYS A 88 -30.33 12.43 -2.48
C LYS A 88 -30.56 12.45 -3.99
N SER A 89 -29.57 12.97 -4.72
CA SER A 89 -29.56 13.07 -6.17
C SER A 89 -28.73 11.95 -6.79
N ILE A 90 -28.90 11.76 -8.10
CA ILE A 90 -28.06 10.88 -8.92
C ILE A 90 -26.97 11.74 -9.58
N VAL A 91 -25.74 11.24 -9.64
CA VAL A 91 -24.62 11.97 -10.25
C VAL A 91 -23.82 11.05 -11.17
N GLN A 92 -23.68 11.48 -12.42
CA GLN A 92 -22.91 10.77 -13.44
C GLN A 92 -22.01 11.77 -14.17
N ILE A 93 -20.74 11.77 -13.84
CA ILE A 93 -19.71 12.53 -14.55
C ILE A 93 -18.88 11.50 -15.29
N ASN A 94 -18.99 11.42 -16.61
CA ASN A 94 -18.30 10.40 -17.40
C ASN A 94 -17.75 11.06 -18.67
N SER A 95 -16.62 11.76 -18.51
CA SER A 95 -15.90 12.40 -19.61
C SER A 95 -15.15 11.36 -20.44
N THR A 96 -15.04 11.59 -21.75
CA THR A 96 -14.29 10.70 -22.67
C THR A 96 -12.79 11.01 -22.69
N GLY A 97 -12.40 12.22 -22.29
CA GLY A 97 -11.03 12.64 -22.04
C GLY A 97 -10.87 13.06 -20.58
N VAL A 98 -10.87 14.37 -20.32
CA VAL A 98 -10.82 14.93 -18.97
C VAL A 98 -11.74 16.15 -18.88
N SER A 99 -12.71 16.11 -17.96
CA SER A 99 -13.41 17.29 -17.47
C SER A 99 -12.55 17.98 -16.41
N SER A 100 -12.32 19.28 -16.54
CA SER A 100 -11.43 20.07 -15.67
C SER A 100 -12.22 21.08 -14.85
N TRP A 101 -12.26 20.88 -13.54
CA TRP A 101 -12.95 21.74 -12.58
C TRP A 101 -11.93 22.45 -11.70
N ILE A 102 -11.81 23.77 -11.87
CA ILE A 102 -10.73 24.56 -11.28
C ILE A 102 -11.25 25.78 -10.53
N ALA A 103 -10.46 26.33 -9.62
CA ALA A 103 -10.74 27.66 -9.07
C ALA A 103 -10.49 28.75 -10.12
N ALA A 104 -11.38 29.73 -10.21
CA ALA A 104 -11.23 30.90 -11.07
C ALA A 104 -10.04 31.81 -10.65
N ASP A 105 -9.65 31.74 -9.38
CA ASP A 105 -8.49 32.42 -8.79
C ASP A 105 -7.59 31.35 -8.17
N SER A 106 -6.44 31.07 -8.77
CA SER A 106 -5.51 30.01 -8.34
C SER A 106 -4.83 30.29 -7.00
N LEU A 107 -4.96 31.50 -6.45
CA LEU A 107 -4.51 31.82 -5.08
C LEU A 107 -5.57 31.46 -4.03
N LYS A 108 -6.78 31.09 -4.46
CA LYS A 108 -7.89 30.67 -3.63
C LYS A 108 -8.35 29.28 -4.02
N SER A 109 -9.26 28.74 -3.24
CA SER A 109 -9.93 27.48 -3.57
C SER A 109 -11.43 27.68 -3.64
N PHE A 110 -12.09 26.93 -4.51
CA PHE A 110 -13.54 26.80 -4.44
C PHE A 110 -13.95 25.85 -3.32
N LEU A 111 -15.21 25.97 -2.89
CA LEU A 111 -15.70 25.21 -1.75
C LEU A 111 -15.82 23.72 -2.07
N ARG A 112 -15.80 22.91 -1.01
CA ARG A 112 -15.83 21.45 -1.11
C ARG A 112 -17.11 20.99 -1.82
N ILE A 113 -16.97 20.09 -2.79
CA ILE A 113 -18.11 19.39 -3.39
C ILE A 113 -18.64 18.38 -2.39
N ARG A 114 -19.96 18.32 -2.22
CA ARG A 114 -20.58 17.50 -1.18
C ARG A 114 -21.62 16.57 -1.76
N PHE A 115 -21.48 15.28 -1.47
CA PHE A 115 -22.49 14.25 -1.68
C PHE A 115 -23.11 13.89 -0.32
N ASP A 116 -24.41 14.12 -0.18
CA ASP A 116 -25.16 13.91 1.06
C ASP A 116 -26.38 13.03 0.77
N SER A 117 -26.30 11.78 1.23
CA SER A 117 -27.24 10.71 0.88
C SER A 117 -27.46 10.55 -0.63
N ALA A 118 -26.47 10.90 -1.46
CA ALA A 118 -26.56 10.71 -2.91
C ALA A 118 -26.71 9.22 -3.22
N VAL A 119 -27.63 8.88 -4.14
CA VAL A 119 -28.13 7.51 -4.28
C VAL A 119 -27.38 6.69 -5.32
N ALA A 120 -26.71 7.35 -6.27
CA ALA A 120 -25.84 6.73 -7.25
C ALA A 120 -24.82 7.75 -7.75
N VAL A 121 -23.54 7.53 -7.47
CA VAL A 121 -22.46 8.43 -7.86
C VAL A 121 -21.41 7.65 -8.66
N THR A 122 -21.27 8.04 -9.93
CA THR A 122 -20.21 7.55 -10.81
C THR A 122 -19.44 8.73 -11.37
N ILE A 123 -18.13 8.73 -11.19
CA ILE A 123 -17.23 9.75 -11.72
C ILE A 123 -16.12 9.06 -12.50
N SER A 124 -15.96 9.41 -13.77
CA SER A 124 -14.90 8.98 -14.66
C SER A 124 -14.34 10.16 -15.44
N GLY A 125 -13.02 10.32 -15.44
CA GLY A 125 -12.31 11.36 -16.22
C GLY A 125 -12.50 12.77 -15.68
N LEU A 126 -12.39 12.97 -14.37
CA LEU A 126 -12.57 14.29 -13.73
C LEU A 126 -11.27 14.78 -13.08
N SER A 127 -10.88 16.02 -13.32
CA SER A 127 -9.76 16.69 -12.68
C SER A 127 -10.23 17.88 -11.84
N LEU A 128 -9.85 17.90 -10.55
CA LEU A 128 -10.11 19.00 -9.62
C LEU A 128 -8.80 19.68 -9.25
N VAL A 129 -8.69 20.98 -9.50
CA VAL A 129 -7.48 21.78 -9.17
C VAL A 129 -7.85 22.97 -8.29
N HIS A 130 -7.09 23.23 -7.22
CA HIS A 130 -7.37 24.30 -6.26
C HIS A 130 -8.78 24.20 -5.65
N SER A 131 -9.13 23.02 -5.13
CA SER A 131 -10.43 22.77 -4.48
C SER A 131 -10.29 22.55 -2.98
N ASN A 132 -11.38 22.76 -2.24
CA ASN A 132 -11.45 22.29 -0.85
C ASN A 132 -11.78 20.79 -0.74
N GLY A 133 -11.76 20.03 -1.85
CA GLY A 133 -11.95 18.59 -1.91
C GLY A 133 -13.39 18.12 -2.20
N ILE A 134 -13.65 16.83 -1.92
CA ILE A 134 -14.96 16.17 -2.05
C ILE A 134 -15.33 15.46 -0.74
N SER A 135 -16.58 15.59 -0.31
CA SER A 135 -17.14 14.85 0.83
C SER A 135 -18.22 13.87 0.38
N PHE A 136 -18.12 12.64 0.89
CA PHE A 136 -19.15 11.61 0.79
C PHE A 136 -19.73 11.34 2.18
N ILE A 137 -21.03 11.58 2.32
CA ILE A 137 -21.77 11.39 3.56
C ILE A 137 -22.98 10.55 3.25
N ASN A 138 -23.04 9.34 3.81
CA ASN A 138 -24.07 8.35 3.48
C ASN A 138 -24.21 8.13 1.96
N SER A 139 -23.09 8.21 1.23
CA SER A 139 -23.10 8.23 -0.24
C SER A 139 -22.00 7.32 -0.77
N ASP A 140 -22.40 6.20 -1.35
CA ASP A 140 -21.48 5.28 -2.01
C ASP A 140 -21.13 5.80 -3.41
N ALA A 141 -19.90 5.53 -3.87
CA ALA A 141 -19.45 6.03 -5.17
C ALA A 141 -18.40 5.14 -5.84
N THR A 142 -18.40 5.19 -7.18
CA THR A 142 -17.31 4.66 -8.01
C THR A 142 -16.60 5.81 -8.69
N LEU A 143 -15.29 5.92 -8.47
CA LEU A 143 -14.42 6.96 -8.98
C LEU A 143 -13.32 6.30 -9.83
N ASP A 144 -13.26 6.62 -11.11
CA ASP A 144 -12.25 6.15 -12.04
C ASP A 144 -11.56 7.36 -12.69
N GLN A 145 -10.24 7.31 -12.87
CA GLN A 145 -9.52 8.40 -13.53
C GLN A 145 -9.80 9.79 -12.91
N LEU A 146 -9.99 9.83 -11.58
CA LEU A 146 -10.12 11.08 -10.85
C LEU A 146 -8.73 11.64 -10.58
N THR A 147 -8.50 12.90 -10.92
CA THR A 147 -7.29 13.64 -10.53
C THR A 147 -7.65 14.74 -9.56
N MET A 148 -6.95 14.82 -8.44
CA MET A 148 -7.05 15.92 -7.50
C MET A 148 -5.67 16.53 -7.29
N HIS A 149 -5.52 17.82 -7.58
CA HIS A 149 -4.27 18.53 -7.46
C HIS A 149 -4.44 19.81 -6.66
N VAL A 150 -3.52 20.05 -5.72
CA VAL A 150 -3.51 21.22 -4.82
C VAL A 150 -4.86 21.41 -4.12
N THR A 151 -5.21 20.46 -3.26
CA THR A 151 -6.43 20.60 -2.45
C THR A 151 -6.13 21.33 -1.15
N HIS A 152 -7.05 22.19 -0.73
CA HIS A 152 -6.90 22.98 0.49
C HIS A 152 -7.89 22.53 1.57
N HIS A 153 -7.58 22.88 2.80
CA HIS A 153 -8.42 22.61 3.96
C HIS A 153 -8.81 23.92 4.62
N SER A 154 -10.11 24.23 4.58
CA SER A 154 -10.72 25.33 5.33
C SER A 154 -11.73 24.80 6.34
N GLY A 155 -11.65 25.24 7.59
CA GLY A 155 -12.61 24.87 8.66
C GLY A 155 -12.14 23.72 9.56
N SER A 156 -13.05 23.12 10.31
CA SER A 156 -12.75 22.11 11.34
C SER A 156 -12.86 20.66 10.87
N ASN A 157 -13.55 20.39 9.76
CA ASN A 157 -13.69 19.08 9.13
C ASN A 157 -14.16 19.28 7.67
N PRO A 158 -13.75 18.41 6.72
CA PRO A 158 -12.99 17.17 6.90
C PRO A 158 -11.52 17.23 6.43
N SER A 159 -10.72 16.25 6.83
CA SER A 159 -9.25 16.26 6.78
C SER A 159 -8.59 15.70 5.52
N GLY A 160 -9.36 15.15 4.56
CA GLY A 160 -8.83 14.59 3.32
C GLY A 160 -9.31 15.33 2.07
N ALA A 161 -8.55 15.27 0.96
CA ALA A 161 -9.04 15.69 -0.36
C ALA A 161 -10.36 14.97 -0.69
N ILE A 162 -10.39 13.66 -0.49
CA ILE A 162 -11.60 12.84 -0.39
C ILE A 162 -11.86 12.54 1.09
N SER A 163 -13.10 12.71 1.54
CA SER A 163 -13.49 12.45 2.92
C SER A 163 -14.77 11.64 3.01
N LEU A 164 -14.74 10.55 3.79
CA LEU A 164 -15.82 9.58 3.91
C LEU A 164 -16.43 9.59 5.30
N LEU A 165 -17.76 9.63 5.34
CA LEU A 165 -18.57 9.40 6.52
C LEU A 165 -19.70 8.44 6.16
N ASN A 166 -19.72 7.26 6.79
CA ASN A 166 -20.70 6.21 6.53
C ASN A 166 -20.88 5.92 5.02
N SER A 167 -19.77 5.75 4.30
CA SER A 167 -19.77 5.64 2.83
C SER A 167 -18.80 4.56 2.35
N ASN A 168 -19.11 3.92 1.23
CA ASN A 168 -18.30 2.88 0.60
C ASN A 168 -17.86 3.34 -0.78
N LEU A 169 -16.55 3.48 -0.96
CA LEU A 169 -16.00 3.97 -2.23
C LEU A 169 -15.16 2.92 -2.93
N GLN A 170 -15.26 2.92 -4.25
CA GLN A 170 -14.32 2.28 -5.16
C GLN A 170 -13.58 3.38 -5.92
N ILE A 171 -12.25 3.41 -5.79
CA ILE A 171 -11.39 4.41 -6.43
C ILE A 171 -10.34 3.67 -7.24
N GLN A 172 -10.24 3.98 -8.53
CA GLN A 172 -9.31 3.31 -9.43
C GLN A 172 -8.68 4.28 -10.43
N HIS A 173 -7.46 3.96 -10.88
CA HIS A 173 -6.72 4.71 -11.90
C HIS A 173 -6.64 6.22 -11.62
N SER A 174 -6.62 6.61 -10.34
CA SER A 174 -6.79 7.99 -9.90
C SER A 174 -5.47 8.58 -9.37
N GLY A 175 -5.36 9.91 -9.41
CA GLY A 175 -4.18 10.67 -8.98
C GLY A 175 -4.50 11.68 -7.88
N PHE A 176 -3.73 11.68 -6.79
CA PHE A 176 -3.85 12.62 -5.69
C PHE A 176 -2.52 13.30 -5.42
N HIS A 177 -2.47 14.59 -5.64
CA HIS A 177 -1.23 15.37 -5.65
C HIS A 177 -1.35 16.62 -4.78
N GLU A 178 -0.39 16.81 -3.89
CA GLU A 178 -0.20 18.09 -3.19
C GLU A 178 -1.43 18.55 -2.39
N SER A 179 -2.21 17.60 -1.87
CA SER A 179 -3.27 17.92 -0.92
C SER A 179 -2.68 18.53 0.34
N GLN A 180 -3.28 19.58 0.88
CA GLN A 180 -2.79 20.26 2.08
C GLN A 180 -2.74 19.33 3.30
N ARG A 181 -3.67 18.37 3.35
CA ARG A 181 -3.72 17.28 4.34
C ARG A 181 -3.70 15.93 3.61
N SER A 182 -4.23 14.87 4.23
CA SER A 182 -4.36 13.56 3.60
C SER A 182 -5.07 13.65 2.24
N ALA A 183 -4.73 12.76 1.31
CA ALA A 183 -5.50 12.59 0.08
C ALA A 183 -6.85 11.96 0.39
N ILE A 184 -6.86 10.88 1.17
CA ILE A 184 -8.09 10.18 1.55
C ILE A 184 -8.16 10.12 3.07
N SER A 185 -9.32 10.44 3.63
CA SER A 185 -9.58 10.31 5.05
C SER A 185 -10.95 9.70 5.32
N LEU A 186 -10.95 8.57 6.03
CA LEU A 186 -12.16 7.97 6.59
C LEU A 186 -12.39 8.47 8.02
N SER A 187 -13.66 8.59 8.39
CA SER A 187 -14.04 8.93 9.77
C SER A 187 -13.59 7.85 10.77
N VAL A 188 -13.12 8.27 11.94
CA VAL A 188 -12.83 7.36 13.06
C VAL A 188 -14.07 7.00 13.88
N ASN A 189 -15.20 7.69 13.65
CA ASN A 189 -16.43 7.53 14.45
C ASN A 189 -17.56 6.82 13.69
N SER A 190 -17.35 6.43 12.44
CA SER A 190 -18.38 5.85 11.59
C SER A 190 -17.76 4.93 10.56
N GLY A 191 -18.35 3.73 10.41
CA GLY A 191 -17.85 2.69 9.52
C GLY A 191 -17.99 3.05 8.05
N SER A 192 -16.87 3.23 7.36
CA SER A 192 -16.78 3.37 5.90
C SER A 192 -16.02 2.18 5.31
N SER A 193 -16.02 2.01 3.99
CA SER A 193 -15.11 1.06 3.32
C SER A 193 -14.46 1.67 2.11
N LEU A 194 -13.33 1.09 1.69
CA LEU A 194 -12.55 1.60 0.58
C LEU A 194 -11.94 0.46 -0.22
N ILE A 195 -12.23 0.44 -1.51
CA ILE A 195 -11.45 -0.27 -2.52
C ILE A 195 -10.65 0.79 -3.28
N LEU A 196 -9.33 0.68 -3.27
CA LEU A 196 -8.41 1.61 -3.89
C LEU A 196 -7.41 0.83 -4.75
N VAL A 197 -7.45 1.04 -6.07
CA VAL A 197 -6.72 0.21 -7.04
C VAL A 197 -5.93 1.09 -8.01
N SER A 198 -4.70 0.69 -8.37
CA SER A 198 -3.91 1.26 -9.46
C SER A 198 -3.85 2.81 -9.45
N SER A 199 -3.71 3.40 -8.25
CA SER A 199 -3.79 4.84 -8.05
C SER A 199 -2.48 5.43 -7.52
N ILE A 200 -2.28 6.73 -7.71
CA ILE A 200 -1.03 7.43 -7.40
C ILE A 200 -1.28 8.50 -6.34
N PHE A 201 -0.45 8.51 -5.30
CA PHE A 201 -0.44 9.49 -4.22
C PHE A 201 0.95 10.10 -4.17
N ARG A 202 1.06 11.41 -4.41
CA ARG A 202 2.34 12.12 -4.35
C ARG A 202 2.22 13.38 -3.53
N ASN A 203 3.14 13.54 -2.59
CA ASN A 203 3.38 14.80 -1.89
C ASN A 203 2.09 15.36 -1.24
N ASN A 204 1.18 14.49 -0.80
CA ASN A 204 0.05 14.95 0.00
C ASN A 204 0.54 15.30 1.41
N GLY A 205 -0.23 16.12 2.12
CA GLY A 205 0.11 16.65 3.42
C GLY A 205 1.05 17.85 3.39
N THR A 206 0.86 18.78 2.46
CA THR A 206 1.75 19.95 2.30
C THR A 206 1.78 20.88 3.53
N ALA A 207 0.79 20.82 4.42
CA ALA A 207 0.84 21.48 5.73
C ALA A 207 1.76 20.77 6.75
N ASN A 208 2.39 19.66 6.38
CA ASN A 208 3.36 18.90 7.16
C ASN A 208 2.87 18.58 8.59
N GLY A 209 1.59 18.19 8.70
CA GLY A 209 1.01 17.75 9.97
C GLY A 209 1.20 16.25 10.18
N ASN A 210 0.96 15.79 11.41
CA ASN A 210 1.06 14.37 11.76
C ASN A 210 -0.19 13.60 11.31
N TYR A 211 -0.22 13.20 10.04
CA TYR A 211 -1.25 12.36 9.43
C TYR A 211 -0.66 11.63 8.21
N PRO A 212 -1.23 10.50 7.78
CA PRO A 212 -0.78 9.81 6.57
C PRO A 212 -1.35 10.45 5.29
N GLN A 213 -0.85 10.06 4.11
CA GLN A 213 -1.47 10.38 2.83
C GLN A 213 -2.82 9.68 2.69
N ILE A 214 -2.93 8.42 3.17
CA ILE A 214 -4.18 7.65 3.22
C ILE A 214 -4.47 7.32 4.68
N ASN A 215 -5.57 7.87 5.20
CA ASN A 215 -6.01 7.66 6.58
C ASN A 215 -7.28 6.81 6.63
N ILE A 216 -7.15 5.58 7.09
CA ILE A 216 -8.25 4.63 7.25
C ILE A 216 -8.71 4.63 8.71
N GLY A 217 -9.89 5.20 8.97
CA GLY A 217 -10.53 5.19 10.28
C GLY A 217 -11.32 3.91 10.55
N THR A 218 -12.48 4.09 11.19
CA THR A 218 -13.38 2.98 11.49
C THR A 218 -13.98 2.44 10.20
N THR A 219 -13.87 1.12 10.03
CA THR A 219 -14.30 0.43 8.81
C THR A 219 -15.49 -0.47 9.10
N ASN A 220 -16.43 -0.54 8.16
CA ASN A 220 -17.56 -1.46 8.24
C ASN A 220 -17.18 -2.88 7.71
N THR A 221 -18.16 -3.78 7.64
CA THR A 221 -17.92 -5.19 7.28
C THR A 221 -17.45 -5.41 5.84
N ASN A 222 -17.55 -4.41 4.96
CA ASN A 222 -17.06 -4.52 3.59
C ASN A 222 -15.52 -4.51 3.52
N GLY A 223 -14.85 -4.05 4.58
CA GLY A 223 -13.39 -4.10 4.71
C GLY A 223 -12.66 -3.04 3.88
N VAL A 224 -11.35 -3.25 3.71
CA VAL A 224 -10.48 -2.37 2.91
C VAL A 224 -9.61 -3.18 1.96
N LEU A 225 -9.52 -2.73 0.71
CA LEU A 225 -8.56 -3.22 -0.27
C LEU A 225 -7.75 -2.03 -0.81
N ILE A 226 -6.43 -2.10 -0.69
CA ILE A 226 -5.49 -1.15 -1.31
C ILE A 226 -4.52 -1.95 -2.17
N GLU A 227 -4.61 -1.79 -3.49
CA GLU A 227 -3.88 -2.61 -4.45
C GLU A 227 -3.20 -1.82 -5.56
N GLY A 228 -1.97 -2.20 -5.91
CA GLY A 228 -1.28 -1.67 -7.09
C GLY A 228 -1.02 -0.15 -7.05
N CYS A 229 -1.07 0.47 -5.88
CA CYS A 229 -0.92 1.90 -5.72
C CYS A 229 0.54 2.32 -5.51
N THR A 230 0.86 3.55 -5.89
CA THR A 230 2.14 4.21 -5.59
C THR A 230 1.93 5.35 -4.61
N ILE A 231 2.59 5.30 -3.45
CA ILE A 231 2.48 6.27 -2.37
C ILE A 231 3.87 6.86 -2.08
N GLU A 232 4.12 8.05 -2.61
CA GLU A 232 5.40 8.76 -2.49
C GLU A 232 5.23 10.04 -1.66
N GLY A 233 5.99 10.16 -0.59
CA GLY A 233 5.98 11.32 0.31
C GLY A 233 7.06 12.35 -0.03
N SER A 234 6.92 13.55 0.56
CA SER A 234 7.94 14.61 0.55
C SER A 234 7.95 15.47 1.83
N TYR A 235 7.09 15.15 2.81
CA TYR A 235 6.90 15.96 4.01
C TYR A 235 7.28 15.17 5.27
N PRO A 236 8.20 15.69 6.11
CA PRO A 236 8.75 14.97 7.27
C PRO A 236 7.74 14.30 8.19
N LYS A 237 6.59 14.93 8.43
CA LYS A 237 5.60 14.45 9.42
C LYS A 237 4.47 13.60 8.82
N VAL A 238 4.51 13.35 7.51
CA VAL A 238 3.42 12.71 6.79
C VAL A 238 3.72 11.24 6.51
N GLY A 239 2.88 10.33 7.01
CA GLY A 239 2.99 8.88 6.75
C GLY A 239 2.44 8.46 5.38
N GLY A 240 2.71 7.23 4.95
CA GLY A 240 2.15 6.68 3.71
C GLY A 240 0.67 6.29 3.90
N LEU A 241 0.46 5.16 4.59
CA LEU A 241 -0.86 4.61 4.91
C LEU A 241 -0.95 4.38 6.42
N ALA A 242 -2.06 4.80 7.05
CA ALA A 242 -2.37 4.39 8.41
C ALA A 242 -3.79 3.86 8.55
N PHE A 243 -3.92 2.77 9.29
CA PHE A 243 -5.18 2.31 9.86
C PHE A 243 -5.27 2.75 11.31
N LEU A 244 -6.45 3.24 11.71
CA LEU A 244 -6.76 3.63 13.07
C LEU A 244 -8.19 3.21 13.41
N ASN A 245 -8.35 2.02 13.98
CA ASN A 245 -9.64 1.57 14.49
C ASN A 245 -9.71 1.75 16.01
N VAL A 246 -10.59 2.65 16.44
CA VAL A 246 -10.83 2.96 17.85
C VAL A 246 -12.09 2.29 18.39
N THR A 247 -12.81 1.55 17.54
CA THR A 247 -14.04 0.85 17.92
C THR A 247 -13.78 -0.64 18.21
N PRO A 248 -14.69 -1.34 18.91
CA PRO A 248 -14.61 -2.79 19.08
C PRO A 248 -14.94 -3.60 17.81
N ALA A 249 -15.33 -2.95 16.72
CA ALA A 249 -15.73 -3.64 15.50
C ALA A 249 -14.50 -4.28 14.81
N ASN A 250 -14.69 -5.49 14.29
CA ASN A 250 -13.65 -6.20 13.54
C ASN A 250 -13.85 -6.00 12.03
N TYR A 251 -12.75 -5.87 11.29
CA TYR A 251 -12.79 -5.85 9.83
C TYR A 251 -11.50 -6.38 9.21
N ALA A 252 -11.65 -6.87 7.97
CA ALA A 252 -10.54 -7.32 7.14
C ALA A 252 -9.94 -6.17 6.31
N ALA A 253 -8.62 -6.14 6.21
CA ALA A 253 -7.89 -5.23 5.34
C ALA A 253 -6.87 -6.00 4.49
N THR A 254 -6.77 -5.66 3.22
CA THR A 254 -5.72 -6.19 2.32
C THR A 254 -4.96 -5.03 1.70
N VAL A 255 -3.65 -5.01 1.90
CA VAL A 255 -2.71 -4.06 1.30
C VAL A 255 -1.75 -4.86 0.45
N ARG A 256 -1.92 -4.84 -0.88
CA ARG A 256 -1.14 -5.70 -1.78
C ARG A 256 -0.56 -5.04 -3.02
N GLY A 257 0.65 -5.42 -3.41
CA GLY A 257 1.23 -4.96 -4.67
C GLY A 257 1.49 -3.45 -4.74
N ASN A 258 1.60 -2.76 -3.60
CA ASN A 258 1.79 -1.31 -3.56
C ASN A 258 3.26 -0.94 -3.39
N THR A 259 3.60 0.30 -3.73
CA THR A 259 4.91 0.91 -3.45
C THR A 259 4.76 2.07 -2.47
N PHE A 260 5.51 2.05 -1.37
CA PHE A 260 5.56 3.11 -0.36
C PHE A 260 6.99 3.65 -0.25
N SER A 261 7.19 4.94 -0.50
CA SER A 261 8.51 5.54 -0.36
C SER A 261 8.49 7.00 0.09
N LYS A 262 9.59 7.44 0.72
CA LYS A 262 9.82 8.84 1.17
C LYS A 262 8.72 9.40 2.08
N ASN A 263 7.99 8.53 2.78
CA ASN A 263 7.05 8.93 3.81
C ASN A 263 7.72 8.90 5.19
N ARG A 264 7.07 9.47 6.20
CA ARG A 264 7.46 9.36 7.61
C ARG A 264 7.54 7.90 8.07
N TYR A 265 6.62 7.07 7.59
CA TYR A 265 6.55 5.62 7.75
C TYR A 265 5.79 5.06 6.55
N GLY A 266 6.00 3.78 6.21
CA GLY A 266 5.32 3.15 5.07
C GLY A 266 3.85 2.86 5.38
N ILE A 267 3.63 1.84 6.21
CA ILE A 267 2.30 1.36 6.63
C ILE A 267 2.24 1.36 8.15
N ALA A 268 1.19 1.94 8.74
CA ALA A 268 0.89 1.82 10.16
C ALA A 268 -0.46 1.12 10.38
N VAL A 269 -0.50 0.10 11.23
CA VAL A 269 -1.72 -0.56 11.68
C VAL A 269 -1.89 -0.31 13.17
N ASN A 270 -2.76 0.63 13.51
CA ASN A 270 -2.96 1.09 14.88
C ASN A 270 -4.38 0.79 15.37
N GLY A 271 -4.50 0.42 16.65
CA GLY A 271 -5.78 0.24 17.32
C GLY A 271 -6.12 -1.23 17.57
N ARG A 272 -7.35 -1.64 17.24
CA ARG A 272 -7.89 -2.97 17.57
C ARG A 272 -8.80 -3.51 16.46
N GLY A 273 -9.03 -4.82 16.46
CA GLY A 273 -10.00 -5.50 15.59
C GLY A 273 -9.66 -5.52 14.10
N ILE A 274 -8.42 -5.22 13.72
CA ILE A 274 -7.99 -5.23 12.31
C ILE A 274 -7.36 -6.59 11.98
N GLN A 275 -7.93 -7.29 10.99
CA GLN A 275 -7.34 -8.48 10.39
C GLN A 275 -6.69 -8.09 9.07
N ALA A 276 -5.37 -7.83 9.06
CA ALA A 276 -4.68 -7.28 7.90
C ALA A 276 -3.78 -8.30 7.20
N MET A 277 -3.88 -8.32 5.87
CA MET A 277 -2.91 -8.95 4.97
C MET A 277 -2.09 -7.87 4.27
N ILE A 278 -0.79 -7.84 4.54
CA ILE A 278 0.16 -6.90 3.91
C ILE A 278 1.07 -7.73 3.02
N VAL A 279 0.82 -7.79 1.71
CA VAL A 279 1.50 -8.76 0.84
C VAL A 279 2.02 -8.18 -0.48
N ASN A 280 3.16 -8.67 -0.97
CA ASN A 280 3.71 -8.25 -2.27
C ASN A 280 3.98 -6.73 -2.39
N ASN A 281 4.21 -6.01 -1.29
CA ASN A 281 4.48 -4.57 -1.34
C ASN A 281 5.98 -4.28 -1.42
N ILE A 282 6.34 -3.12 -1.98
CA ILE A 282 7.67 -2.51 -1.89
C ILE A 282 7.58 -1.35 -0.90
N ILE A 283 8.31 -1.43 0.21
CA ILE A 283 8.26 -0.48 1.32
C ILE A 283 9.68 0.01 1.58
N ASP A 284 10.02 1.12 0.94
CA ASP A 284 11.40 1.54 0.81
C ASP A 284 11.63 2.99 1.20
N SER A 285 12.69 3.27 1.96
CA SER A 285 13.12 4.64 2.27
C SER A 285 12.02 5.51 2.91
N ASN A 286 11.20 4.94 3.78
CA ASN A 286 10.20 5.69 4.54
C ASN A 286 10.81 6.20 5.85
N ASN A 287 11.78 7.11 5.74
CA ASN A 287 12.62 7.61 6.82
C ASN A 287 12.77 9.15 6.82
N ILE A 288 11.93 9.87 6.08
CA ILE A 288 12.10 11.30 5.78
C ILE A 288 12.11 12.21 7.03
N GLU A 289 11.47 11.81 8.13
CA GLU A 289 11.56 12.55 9.40
C GLU A 289 12.95 12.46 10.04
N GLY A 290 13.67 11.34 9.80
CA GLY A 290 14.99 11.08 10.36
C GLY A 290 15.03 10.86 11.88
N LEU A 291 13.87 10.76 12.54
CA LEU A 291 13.75 10.62 14.00
C LEU A 291 13.19 9.24 14.36
N PRO A 292 14.03 8.27 14.78
CA PRO A 292 13.61 6.88 14.99
C PRO A 292 12.48 6.68 16.01
N MET A 293 12.38 7.57 17.01
CA MET A 293 11.33 7.51 18.04
C MET A 293 10.00 8.15 17.61
N GLN A 294 9.98 8.85 16.46
CA GLN A 294 8.82 9.58 15.98
C GLN A 294 8.24 8.98 14.69
N GLY A 295 9.01 8.14 14.00
CA GLY A 295 8.59 7.47 12.77
C GLY A 295 9.71 6.59 12.22
N GLY A 296 9.64 6.29 10.93
CA GLY A 296 10.69 5.61 10.19
C GLY A 296 10.47 4.11 9.98
N SER A 297 9.35 3.54 10.45
CA SER A 297 9.05 2.13 10.21
C SER A 297 8.57 1.90 8.79
N GLY A 298 9.06 0.83 8.15
CA GLY A 298 8.42 0.28 6.96
C GLY A 298 7.00 -0.17 7.29
N ILE A 299 6.86 -1.05 8.28
CA ILE A 299 5.58 -1.49 8.85
C ILE A 299 5.55 -1.22 10.35
N ASN A 300 4.61 -0.40 10.82
CA ASN A 300 4.36 -0.18 12.25
C ASN A 300 3.06 -0.87 12.68
N ILE A 301 3.11 -1.63 13.77
CA ILE A 301 1.94 -2.30 14.36
C ILE A 301 1.85 -1.90 15.83
N LEU A 302 0.76 -1.22 16.20
CA LEU A 302 0.51 -0.79 17.57
C LEU A 302 -0.93 -1.11 17.97
N GLY A 303 -1.13 -2.06 18.88
CA GLY A 303 -2.49 -2.43 19.28
C GLY A 303 -2.58 -3.50 20.36
N ASP A 304 -3.70 -4.21 20.38
CA ASP A 304 -3.97 -5.28 21.34
C ASP A 304 -4.12 -6.65 20.67
N SER A 305 -4.44 -7.67 21.46
CA SER A 305 -4.58 -9.07 21.03
C SER A 305 -5.68 -9.36 20.00
N SER A 306 -6.53 -8.37 19.68
CA SER A 306 -7.51 -8.47 18.60
C SER A 306 -6.95 -8.12 17.22
N LEU A 307 -5.77 -7.50 17.16
CA LEU A 307 -5.05 -7.32 15.89
C LEU A 307 -4.46 -8.65 15.42
N ASN A 308 -4.67 -8.98 14.15
CA ASN A 308 -4.10 -10.15 13.51
C ASN A 308 -3.53 -9.75 12.15
N ILE A 309 -2.20 -9.77 12.04
CA ILE A 309 -1.46 -9.25 10.89
C ILE A 309 -0.62 -10.37 10.28
N ILE A 310 -0.82 -10.59 8.98
CA ILE A 310 0.04 -11.46 8.17
C ILE A 310 0.74 -10.59 7.13
N ALA A 311 2.06 -10.57 7.18
CA ALA A 311 2.90 -9.89 6.22
C ALA A 311 3.76 -10.90 5.44
N ALA A 312 3.59 -10.98 4.13
CA ALA A 312 4.28 -11.97 3.30
C ALA A 312 4.69 -11.40 1.94
N ASN A 313 5.80 -11.88 1.38
CA ASN A 313 6.31 -11.47 0.06
C ASN A 313 6.58 -9.97 -0.08
N ASN A 314 6.80 -9.22 1.02
CA ASN A 314 7.11 -7.81 0.94
C ASN A 314 8.61 -7.57 0.78
N GLN A 315 8.96 -6.50 0.11
CA GLN A 315 10.31 -5.93 0.05
C GLN A 315 10.36 -4.74 1.01
N ILE A 316 11.16 -4.82 2.07
CA ILE A 316 11.18 -3.84 3.16
C ILE A 316 12.62 -3.36 3.37
N SER A 317 12.90 -2.11 2.99
CA SER A 317 14.27 -1.65 2.88
C SER A 317 14.52 -0.18 3.17
N ARG A 318 15.73 0.15 3.63
CA ARG A 318 16.19 1.54 3.81
C ARG A 318 15.28 2.41 4.68
N ASN A 319 14.44 1.81 5.51
CA ASN A 319 13.65 2.49 6.52
C ASN A 319 14.52 2.65 7.81
N LEU A 320 14.09 3.44 8.80
CA LEU A 320 14.79 3.45 10.10
C LEU A 320 14.56 2.13 10.85
N TRP A 321 13.35 1.57 10.70
CA TRP A 321 12.96 0.26 11.20
C TRP A 321 12.31 -0.53 10.05
N GLY A 322 12.63 -1.81 9.90
CA GLY A 322 11.92 -2.66 8.93
C GLY A 322 10.46 -2.84 9.38
N ALA A 323 10.27 -3.47 10.54
CA ALA A 323 8.99 -3.55 11.21
C ALA A 323 9.07 -3.30 12.72
N THR A 324 8.08 -2.60 13.28
CA THR A 324 7.93 -2.37 14.73
C THR A 324 6.61 -2.98 15.22
N ILE A 325 6.67 -3.76 16.29
CA ILE A 325 5.52 -4.41 16.91
C ILE A 325 5.42 -3.94 18.35
N GLN A 326 4.28 -3.35 18.71
CA GLN A 326 4.07 -2.70 20.00
C GLN A 326 2.68 -3.02 20.53
N LYS A 327 2.57 -3.16 21.85
CA LYS A 327 1.26 -3.31 22.52
C LYS A 327 0.74 -1.96 23.00
N SER A 328 -0.59 -1.79 22.94
CA SER A 328 -1.29 -0.64 23.51
C SER A 328 -2.02 -1.07 24.79
N GLY A 329 -1.51 -0.64 25.94
CA GLY A 329 -2.12 -0.94 27.24
C GLY A 329 -1.96 -2.40 27.67
N ASN A 330 -2.95 -2.93 28.41
CA ASN A 330 -2.86 -4.22 29.11
C ASN A 330 -3.67 -5.36 28.43
N ASN A 331 -4.22 -5.15 27.24
CA ASN A 331 -5.15 -6.10 26.59
C ASN A 331 -4.46 -7.16 25.70
N GLY A 332 -3.26 -7.58 26.11
CA GLY A 332 -2.39 -8.48 25.32
C GLY A 332 -1.72 -7.79 24.13
N SER A 333 -0.91 -8.54 23.39
CA SER A 333 -0.08 -8.05 22.28
C SER A 333 -0.73 -8.35 20.93
N PRO A 334 -0.49 -7.53 19.88
CA PRO A 334 -0.94 -7.85 18.53
C PRO A 334 -0.38 -9.18 18.04
N LYS A 335 -1.20 -9.96 17.31
CA LYS A 335 -0.77 -11.23 16.71
C LYS A 335 -0.16 -10.95 15.34
N VAL A 336 1.14 -11.16 15.20
CA VAL A 336 1.87 -10.81 13.98
C VAL A 336 2.64 -12.00 13.44
N SER A 337 2.51 -12.25 12.14
CA SER A 337 3.33 -13.21 11.41
C SER A 337 3.92 -12.57 10.16
N PHE A 338 5.24 -12.67 10.04
CA PHE A 338 6.01 -12.45 8.82
C PHE A 338 6.36 -13.77 8.12
N GLY A 339 5.72 -14.89 8.47
CA GLY A 339 5.93 -16.20 7.84
C GLY A 339 6.19 -17.35 8.81
N ARG A 340 5.70 -18.54 8.45
CA ARG A 340 5.78 -19.78 9.26
C ARG A 340 6.08 -21.01 8.41
N ILE A 341 6.82 -21.97 8.98
CA ILE A 341 7.05 -23.28 8.34
C ILE A 341 5.75 -24.10 8.24
N ALA A 342 4.97 -24.11 9.32
CA ALA A 342 3.64 -24.70 9.40
C ALA A 342 2.60 -23.57 9.45
N PRO A 343 2.26 -22.98 8.28
CA PRO A 343 1.45 -21.78 8.25
C PRO A 343 0.01 -22.07 8.68
N VAL A 344 -0.56 -21.15 9.45
CA VAL A 344 -1.97 -21.23 9.90
C VAL A 344 -2.95 -20.79 8.81
N SER A 345 -2.44 -20.17 7.73
CA SER A 345 -3.22 -19.82 6.54
C SER A 345 -2.35 -19.93 5.29
N ALA A 346 -2.97 -20.12 4.13
CA ALA A 346 -2.24 -20.18 2.85
C ALA A 346 -1.47 -18.88 2.51
N ALA A 347 -1.80 -17.75 3.15
CA ALA A 347 -1.14 -16.47 2.94
C ALA A 347 0.13 -16.29 3.80
N ASP A 348 0.27 -17.03 4.89
CA ASP A 348 1.35 -16.91 5.88
C ASP A 348 2.66 -17.58 5.42
N THR A 349 3.08 -17.25 4.20
CA THR A 349 4.14 -17.94 3.45
C THR A 349 5.54 -17.46 3.81
N GLY A 350 5.67 -16.31 4.48
CA GLY A 350 6.92 -15.59 4.64
C GLY A 350 7.34 -14.92 3.34
N SER A 351 8.57 -15.18 2.92
CA SER A 351 9.18 -14.66 1.69
C SER A 351 9.28 -13.14 1.63
N ASN A 352 9.22 -12.48 2.78
CA ASN A 352 9.61 -11.08 2.89
C ASN A 352 11.13 -10.98 2.70
N HIS A 353 11.59 -9.81 2.26
CA HIS A 353 12.99 -9.46 2.16
C HIS A 353 13.24 -8.19 2.96
N PHE A 354 14.01 -8.30 4.04
CA PHE A 354 14.44 -7.18 4.87
C PHE A 354 15.89 -6.84 4.54
N TRP A 355 16.17 -5.60 4.14
CA TRP A 355 17.56 -5.17 3.93
C TRP A 355 17.81 -3.68 4.16
N GLY A 356 18.95 -3.35 4.78
CA GLY A 356 19.41 -1.97 4.99
C GLY A 356 18.46 -1.10 5.80
N ASN A 357 17.61 -1.69 6.65
CA ASN A 357 16.77 -0.92 7.57
C ASN A 357 17.57 -0.61 8.83
N GLY A 358 17.70 0.64 9.21
CA GLY A 358 18.52 1.03 10.35
C GLY A 358 18.80 2.52 10.48
N PHE A 359 19.51 2.88 11.54
CA PHE A 359 19.99 4.23 11.82
C PHE A 359 21.22 4.17 12.74
N ASN A 360 22.05 5.21 12.71
CA ASN A 360 23.28 5.30 13.51
C ASN A 360 24.18 4.05 13.38
N ASP A 361 24.32 3.54 12.16
CA ASP A 361 25.10 2.32 11.83
C ASP A 361 24.59 1.01 12.45
N THR A 362 23.41 1.02 13.08
CA THR A 362 22.73 -0.17 13.59
C THR A 362 21.56 -0.55 12.70
N LEU A 363 21.46 -1.83 12.35
CA LEU A 363 20.35 -2.38 11.56
C LEU A 363 19.21 -2.86 12.45
N TYR A 364 17.98 -2.64 12.01
CA TYR A 364 16.74 -3.02 12.69
C TYR A 364 15.73 -3.57 11.67
N ALA A 365 15.79 -4.86 11.38
CA ALA A 365 14.84 -5.54 10.51
C ALA A 365 13.48 -5.73 11.20
N ILE A 366 13.47 -6.28 12.42
CA ILE A 366 12.25 -6.48 13.23
C ILE A 366 12.52 -6.05 14.67
N TYR A 367 11.65 -5.20 15.21
CA TYR A 367 11.67 -4.77 16.61
C TYR A 367 10.39 -5.25 17.31
N ASN A 368 10.50 -6.34 18.08
CA ASN A 368 9.38 -6.90 18.85
C ASN A 368 9.35 -6.31 20.27
N ASN A 369 8.58 -5.26 20.48
CA ASN A 369 8.40 -4.64 21.81
C ASN A 369 7.19 -5.22 22.56
N THR A 370 6.99 -6.54 22.47
CA THR A 370 5.86 -7.22 23.09
C THR A 370 6.29 -8.52 23.74
N PRO A 371 5.58 -9.02 24.77
CA PRO A 371 5.87 -10.32 25.38
C PRO A 371 5.48 -11.52 24.49
N ASP A 372 4.76 -11.31 23.40
CA ASP A 372 4.25 -12.39 22.56
C ASP A 372 5.26 -12.75 21.46
N THR A 373 5.22 -14.02 21.04
CA THR A 373 6.08 -14.51 19.95
C THR A 373 5.65 -13.94 18.61
N VAL A 374 6.61 -13.44 17.84
CA VAL A 374 6.45 -13.03 16.44
C VAL A 374 7.08 -14.09 15.54
N TRP A 375 6.34 -14.52 14.52
CA TRP A 375 6.85 -15.48 13.54
C TRP A 375 7.50 -14.74 12.37
N ALA A 376 8.70 -15.15 11.96
CA ALA A 376 9.44 -14.52 10.87
C ALA A 376 10.26 -15.55 10.07
N GLN A 377 9.73 -16.76 9.92
CA GLN A 377 10.37 -17.83 9.15
C GLN A 377 10.12 -17.66 7.64
N ARG A 378 10.94 -18.32 6.84
CA ARG A 378 10.97 -18.29 5.38
C ARG A 378 11.19 -16.90 4.80
N ASN A 379 11.91 -16.01 5.49
CA ASN A 379 12.23 -14.67 4.97
C ASN A 379 13.66 -14.60 4.44
N ARG A 380 13.98 -13.55 3.68
CA ARG A 380 15.34 -13.18 3.28
C ARG A 380 15.77 -11.96 4.09
N TRP A 381 17.06 -11.90 4.44
CA TRP A 381 17.64 -10.90 5.32
C TRP A 381 18.91 -10.28 4.69
N ASP A 382 19.46 -9.25 5.32
CA ASP A 382 20.76 -8.64 4.99
C ASP A 382 21.93 -9.64 5.06
N PHE A 383 21.77 -10.70 5.84
CA PHE A 383 22.80 -11.68 6.16
C PHE A 383 22.35 -13.12 5.87
N GLU A 384 23.33 -14.02 5.76
CA GLU A 384 23.10 -15.44 5.43
C GLU A 384 23.42 -16.40 6.59
N THR A 385 23.74 -15.86 7.78
CA THR A 385 24.02 -16.63 9.00
C THR A 385 23.06 -16.21 10.11
N LEU A 386 22.68 -17.16 10.98
CA LEU A 386 21.74 -16.91 12.09
C LEU A 386 22.21 -15.77 12.99
N ASP A 387 23.45 -15.84 13.48
CA ASP A 387 24.01 -14.87 14.42
C ASP A 387 23.99 -13.44 13.85
N SER A 388 24.32 -13.28 12.55
CA SER A 388 24.30 -11.96 11.91
C SER A 388 22.88 -11.47 11.66
N ILE A 389 21.93 -12.36 11.32
CA ILE A 389 20.52 -11.99 11.22
C ILE A 389 19.97 -11.53 12.57
N GLU A 390 20.30 -12.26 13.65
CA GLU A 390 19.85 -11.95 15.02
C GLU A 390 20.27 -10.55 15.45
N THR A 391 21.47 -10.10 15.05
CA THR A 391 21.94 -8.72 15.36
C THR A 391 21.06 -7.60 14.78
N THR A 392 20.17 -7.92 13.83
CA THR A 392 19.21 -6.97 13.25
C THR A 392 17.82 -7.06 13.85
N ILE A 393 17.61 -7.97 14.80
CA ILE A 393 16.32 -8.27 15.40
C ILE A 393 16.38 -7.92 16.89
N PHE A 394 15.44 -7.12 17.36
CA PHE A 394 15.29 -6.84 18.79
C PHE A 394 14.14 -7.67 19.37
N HIS A 395 14.45 -8.55 20.32
CA HIS A 395 13.51 -9.52 20.89
C HIS A 395 13.98 -10.06 22.27
N HIS A 396 13.50 -11.25 22.67
CA HIS A 396 13.79 -11.88 23.97
C HIS A 396 15.28 -11.95 24.36
N VAL A 397 16.20 -12.12 23.39
CA VAL A 397 17.65 -12.16 23.64
C VAL A 397 18.17 -10.83 24.20
N ASP A 398 17.58 -9.71 23.77
CA ASP A 398 17.95 -8.36 24.23
C ASP A 398 17.25 -7.97 25.54
N ASP A 399 16.00 -8.39 25.71
CA ASP A 399 15.22 -8.17 26.94
C ASP A 399 14.33 -9.39 27.22
N ALA A 400 14.62 -10.07 28.34
CA ALA A 400 13.95 -11.30 28.76
C ALA A 400 12.43 -11.14 29.01
N ASN A 401 11.90 -9.91 29.11
CA ASN A 401 10.46 -9.65 29.24
C ASN A 401 9.72 -9.67 27.89
N LEU A 402 10.45 -9.71 26.78
CA LEU A 402 9.90 -9.70 25.43
C LEU A 402 9.76 -11.12 24.90
N GLY A 403 8.92 -11.26 23.88
CA GLY A 403 8.67 -12.52 23.19
C GLY A 403 9.72 -12.79 22.11
N TRP A 404 9.85 -14.07 21.76
CA TRP A 404 10.76 -14.50 20.71
C TRP A 404 10.33 -13.99 19.34
N VAL A 405 11.32 -13.70 18.50
CA VAL A 405 11.14 -13.63 17.04
C VAL A 405 11.71 -14.93 16.49
N LEU A 406 10.88 -15.73 15.80
CA LEU A 406 11.29 -17.02 15.26
C LEU A 406 11.67 -16.87 13.78
N PHE A 407 12.97 -16.87 13.47
CA PHE A 407 13.52 -16.59 12.12
C PHE A 407 14.51 -17.65 11.61
N ASP A 408 14.65 -18.77 12.34
CA ASP A 408 15.62 -19.84 12.13
C ASP A 408 15.56 -20.55 10.77
N SER A 409 14.45 -20.43 10.05
CA SER A 409 14.32 -20.80 8.65
C SER A 409 14.29 -19.55 7.79
N PHE A 410 15.25 -19.39 6.89
CA PHE A 410 15.37 -18.22 6.01
C PHE A 410 15.98 -18.59 4.66
N TYR A 411 15.76 -17.73 3.66
CA TYR A 411 16.37 -17.85 2.34
C TYR A 411 17.75 -17.19 2.34
N VAL A 412 18.74 -17.90 1.84
CA VAL A 412 20.03 -17.33 1.44
C VAL A 412 20.00 -17.01 -0.05
N ALA A 413 20.74 -15.99 -0.50
CA ALA A 413 20.90 -15.80 -1.92
C ALA A 413 21.72 -16.98 -2.48
N PRO A 414 21.47 -17.44 -3.72
CA PRO A 414 22.53 -18.15 -4.43
C PRO A 414 23.71 -17.18 -4.53
N PRO A 415 24.94 -17.59 -4.18
CA PRO A 415 26.09 -16.70 -4.23
C PRO A 415 26.19 -16.07 -5.63
N VAL A 416 26.29 -14.75 -5.69
CA VAL A 416 26.78 -14.06 -6.89
C VAL A 416 28.24 -14.46 -7.02
N ASP A 417 28.57 -15.19 -8.09
CA ASP A 417 29.93 -15.61 -8.38
C ASP A 417 30.78 -14.37 -8.70
N THR A 418 31.43 -13.80 -7.69
CA THR A 418 32.38 -12.69 -7.84
C THR A 418 33.83 -13.16 -7.96
N GLY A 419 34.07 -14.43 -8.31
CA GLY A 419 35.41 -14.90 -8.68
C GLY A 419 36.46 -14.89 -7.55
N THR A 420 36.08 -14.60 -6.31
CA THR A 420 36.95 -14.75 -5.14
C THR A 420 36.51 -15.92 -4.29
N SER A 421 37.45 -16.82 -4.02
CA SER A 421 37.29 -18.15 -3.46
C SER A 421 36.81 -18.17 -2.00
N VAL A 422 35.51 -17.96 -1.77
CA VAL A 422 34.83 -18.32 -0.53
C VAL A 422 33.48 -18.93 -0.91
N ARG A 423 33.29 -20.23 -0.68
CA ARG A 423 32.05 -20.96 -1.00
C ARG A 423 31.09 -20.96 0.19
N ASN A 424 29.85 -20.56 -0.05
CA ASN A 424 28.73 -20.54 0.88
C ASN A 424 28.36 -21.92 1.45
N VAL A 425 27.92 -21.87 2.71
CA VAL A 425 27.45 -22.98 3.55
C VAL A 425 25.92 -22.90 3.69
N LEU A 426 25.24 -24.05 3.53
CA LEU A 426 23.88 -24.35 4.03
C LEU A 426 23.81 -25.85 4.37
N PRO A 427 22.96 -26.27 5.32
CA PRO A 427 23.30 -26.65 6.69
C PRO A 427 23.86 -28.08 6.85
N THR A 428 24.70 -28.24 7.87
CA THR A 428 25.34 -29.45 8.40
C THR A 428 25.78 -30.50 7.37
N GLY A 429 26.86 -30.15 6.66
CA GLY A 429 27.88 -31.09 6.18
C GLY A 429 27.50 -31.88 4.92
N LYS A 430 27.79 -31.31 3.75
CA LYS A 430 28.31 -32.13 2.65
C LYS A 430 29.64 -32.72 3.13
N PHE A 431 29.59 -33.89 3.75
CA PHE A 431 30.78 -34.55 4.27
C PHE A 431 31.54 -35.30 3.17
N ALA A 432 31.01 -35.41 1.95
CA ALA A 432 31.68 -36.06 0.83
C ALA A 432 31.58 -35.29 -0.49
N THR A 433 32.50 -35.58 -1.41
CA THR A 433 32.60 -35.06 -2.77
C THR A 433 32.99 -36.19 -3.72
N VAL A 434 32.70 -36.03 -5.03
CA VAL A 434 33.13 -36.96 -6.08
C VAL A 434 33.88 -36.19 -7.17
N PHE A 435 35.08 -36.66 -7.54
CA PHE A 435 35.93 -36.02 -8.55
C PHE A 435 36.77 -37.04 -9.34
N PRO A 436 36.99 -36.87 -10.66
CA PRO A 436 36.41 -35.85 -11.52
C PRO A 436 34.89 -36.02 -11.70
N ASN A 437 34.21 -34.90 -11.93
CA ASN A 437 32.77 -34.88 -12.19
C ASN A 437 32.42 -33.66 -13.07
N PRO A 438 32.16 -33.83 -14.38
CA PRO A 438 32.01 -35.11 -15.07
C PRO A 438 33.28 -35.97 -15.08
N ALA A 439 33.12 -37.28 -14.98
CA ALA A 439 34.19 -38.23 -15.16
C ALA A 439 34.22 -38.69 -16.63
N ALA A 440 35.38 -38.58 -17.26
CA ALA A 440 35.61 -38.95 -18.65
C ALA A 440 36.84 -39.88 -18.68
N GLY A 441 36.64 -41.14 -19.09
CA GLY A 441 37.68 -42.16 -19.29
C GLY A 441 38.48 -42.63 -18.06
N LYS A 442 38.47 -41.89 -16.95
CA LYS A 442 39.23 -42.16 -15.72
C LYS A 442 38.32 -42.39 -14.54
N ASP A 443 38.73 -43.28 -13.65
CA ASP A 443 38.02 -43.55 -12.40
C ASP A 443 37.79 -42.28 -11.58
N ALA A 444 36.61 -42.20 -10.96
CA ALA A 444 36.26 -41.11 -10.06
C ALA A 444 36.55 -41.49 -8.61
N ILE A 445 36.84 -40.52 -7.76
CA ILE A 445 37.11 -40.74 -6.35
C ILE A 445 36.00 -40.06 -5.56
N VAL A 446 35.29 -40.84 -4.74
CA VAL A 446 34.44 -40.32 -3.68
C VAL A 446 35.33 -40.08 -2.46
N LYS A 447 35.49 -38.83 -2.08
CA LYS A 447 36.28 -38.41 -0.91
C LYS A 447 35.39 -37.81 0.15
N SER A 448 35.61 -38.23 1.39
CA SER A 448 34.77 -37.90 2.53
C SER A 448 35.59 -37.36 3.71
N GLU A 449 35.04 -36.38 4.43
CA GLU A 449 35.52 -35.79 5.67
C GLU A 449 35.20 -36.67 6.90
N LYS A 450 34.30 -37.65 6.74
CA LYS A 450 33.97 -38.66 7.78
C LYS A 450 33.99 -40.08 7.22
N PRO A 451 34.29 -41.11 8.03
CA PRO A 451 34.34 -42.49 7.54
C PRO A 451 32.99 -42.97 7.02
N MET A 452 32.90 -43.31 5.74
CA MET A 452 31.70 -43.81 5.09
C MET A 452 31.49 -45.29 5.42
N THR A 453 30.24 -45.68 5.68
CA THR A 453 29.86 -47.06 6.02
C THR A 453 29.12 -47.77 4.88
N ALA A 454 28.45 -47.03 4.00
CA ALA A 454 27.86 -47.59 2.78
C ALA A 454 27.68 -46.55 1.67
N MET A 455 27.60 -47.04 0.43
CA MET A 455 27.33 -46.27 -0.77
C MET A 455 26.34 -47.02 -1.68
N ARG A 456 25.38 -46.30 -2.25
CA ARG A 456 24.43 -46.80 -3.26
C ARG A 456 24.43 -45.88 -4.46
N ILE A 457 24.36 -46.44 -5.66
CA ILE A 457 24.38 -45.67 -6.91
C ILE A 457 23.08 -45.95 -7.66
N PHE A 458 22.39 -44.88 -8.02
CA PHE A 458 21.14 -44.92 -8.78
C PHE A 458 21.33 -44.26 -10.14
N ASP A 459 20.64 -44.77 -11.16
CA ASP A 459 20.56 -44.08 -12.46
C ASP A 459 19.60 -42.87 -12.39
N SER A 460 19.49 -42.14 -13.49
CA SER A 460 18.60 -40.97 -13.61
C SER A 460 17.11 -41.29 -13.46
N ASN A 461 16.72 -42.56 -13.59
CA ASN A 461 15.35 -43.03 -13.41
C ASN A 461 15.11 -43.53 -11.97
N GLY A 462 16.11 -43.44 -11.09
CA GLY A 462 16.02 -43.89 -9.70
C GLY A 462 16.18 -45.39 -9.50
N ARG A 463 16.61 -46.15 -10.52
CA ARG A 463 16.89 -47.59 -10.38
C ARG A 463 18.24 -47.77 -9.71
N LEU A 464 18.32 -48.67 -8.72
CA LEU A 464 19.57 -49.05 -8.07
C LEU A 464 20.48 -49.81 -9.06
N ILE A 465 21.67 -49.28 -9.29
CA ILE A 465 22.68 -49.82 -10.22
C ILE A 465 23.80 -50.54 -9.46
N SER A 466 24.20 -50.02 -8.29
CA SER A 466 25.27 -50.61 -7.48
C SER A 466 25.10 -50.29 -6.00
N GLU A 467 25.52 -51.21 -5.12
CA GLU A 467 25.58 -51.02 -3.68
C GLU A 467 26.90 -51.57 -3.13
N VAL A 468 27.57 -50.77 -2.30
CA VAL A 468 28.87 -51.10 -1.71
C VAL A 468 28.81 -50.88 -0.21
N LYS A 469 29.15 -51.92 0.56
CA LYS A 469 29.38 -51.80 2.01
C LYS A 469 30.83 -51.42 2.25
N LEU A 470 31.04 -50.35 3.01
CA LEU A 470 32.36 -49.78 3.27
C LEU A 470 32.75 -50.05 4.73
N LYS A 471 33.99 -50.48 4.95
CA LYS A 471 34.53 -50.70 6.32
C LYS A 471 35.05 -49.38 6.90
N SER A 472 34.18 -48.37 7.02
CA SER A 472 34.54 -47.03 7.52
C SER A 472 35.67 -46.38 6.71
N ALA A 473 35.45 -46.23 5.40
CA ALA A 473 36.46 -45.68 4.48
C ALA A 473 36.27 -44.17 4.25
N MET A 474 37.38 -43.42 4.19
CA MET A 474 37.36 -41.97 3.89
C MET A 474 37.39 -41.67 2.39
N GLU A 475 37.84 -42.64 1.59
CA GLU A 475 37.90 -42.53 0.13
C GLU A 475 37.44 -43.84 -0.51
N TYR A 476 36.81 -43.74 -1.69
CA TYR A 476 36.42 -44.89 -2.50
C TYR A 476 36.61 -44.56 -3.98
N THR A 477 37.27 -45.46 -4.72
CA THR A 477 37.46 -45.33 -6.17
C THR A 477 36.28 -45.96 -6.91
N LEU A 478 35.59 -45.16 -7.71
CA LEU A 478 34.52 -45.55 -8.61
C LEU A 478 35.10 -45.94 -9.98
N PRO A 479 34.95 -47.20 -10.41
CA PRO A 479 35.42 -47.64 -11.71
C PRO A 479 34.50 -47.07 -12.80
N VAL A 480 34.92 -46.01 -13.49
CA VAL A 480 34.06 -45.32 -14.47
C VAL A 480 33.70 -46.24 -15.64
N SER A 481 34.62 -47.12 -16.03
CA SER A 481 34.41 -48.10 -17.10
C SER A 481 33.30 -49.12 -16.81
N ALA A 482 32.82 -49.22 -15.56
CA ALA A 482 31.74 -50.12 -15.18
C ALA A 482 30.33 -49.54 -15.39
N PHE A 483 30.23 -48.27 -15.81
CA PHE A 483 28.97 -47.55 -15.96
C PHE A 483 28.85 -46.98 -17.39
N ALA A 484 27.62 -46.89 -17.90
CA ALA A 484 27.36 -46.20 -19.15
C ALA A 484 27.49 -44.67 -18.97
N ALA A 485 27.66 -43.92 -20.06
CA ALA A 485 27.58 -42.47 -19.99
C ALA A 485 26.16 -42.04 -19.56
N GLY A 486 26.07 -41.04 -18.68
CA GLY A 486 24.80 -40.61 -18.10
C GLY A 486 24.94 -39.93 -16.74
N ALA A 487 23.80 -39.54 -16.18
CA ALA A 487 23.71 -38.97 -14.84
C ALA A 487 23.34 -40.04 -13.81
N TYR A 488 24.11 -40.08 -12.73
CA TYR A 488 23.93 -40.97 -11.61
C TYR A 488 23.80 -40.20 -10.30
N PHE A 489 23.13 -40.80 -9.33
CA PHE A 489 23.02 -40.30 -7.96
C PHE A 489 23.71 -41.28 -7.02
N ILE A 490 24.73 -40.80 -6.31
CA ILE A 490 25.45 -41.57 -5.29
C ILE A 490 24.88 -41.19 -3.93
N TRP A 491 24.19 -42.12 -3.30
CA TRP A 491 23.70 -41.99 -1.94
C TRP A 491 24.73 -42.58 -0.97
N LEU A 492 25.17 -41.77 0.00
CA LEU A 492 26.24 -42.06 0.94
C LEU A 492 25.73 -41.97 2.38
N THR A 493 26.30 -42.78 3.27
CA THR A 493 26.05 -42.70 4.72
C THR A 493 27.31 -42.99 5.53
N ASP A 494 27.48 -42.29 6.65
CA ASP A 494 28.48 -42.59 7.68
C ASP A 494 27.87 -43.38 8.87
N GLY A 495 26.60 -43.79 8.75
CA GLY A 495 25.83 -44.45 9.80
C GLY A 495 25.08 -43.50 10.75
N LYS A 496 25.32 -42.18 10.67
CA LYS A 496 24.63 -41.14 11.46
C LYS A 496 23.94 -40.10 10.58
N GLN A 497 24.53 -39.76 9.44
CA GLN A 497 24.02 -38.79 8.47
C GLN A 497 24.13 -39.34 7.04
N GLN A 498 23.35 -38.76 6.13
CA GLN A 498 23.25 -39.20 4.73
C GLN A 498 23.48 -38.03 3.78
N GLN A 499 24.10 -38.31 2.63
CA GLN A 499 24.35 -37.32 1.58
C GLN A 499 24.10 -37.93 0.20
N VAL A 500 23.54 -37.15 -0.73
CA VAL A 500 23.46 -37.52 -2.14
C VAL A 500 24.41 -36.66 -2.96
N LEU A 501 25.26 -37.31 -3.75
CA LEU A 501 26.10 -36.69 -4.76
C LEU A 501 25.52 -36.93 -6.14
N LYS A 502 25.56 -35.92 -7.00
CA LYS A 502 25.35 -36.10 -8.44
C LYS A 502 26.69 -36.49 -9.06
N TRP A 503 26.72 -37.51 -9.89
CA TRP A 503 27.90 -37.95 -10.63
C TRP A 503 27.55 -38.10 -12.11
N ILE A 504 28.28 -37.42 -12.98
CA ILE A 504 28.08 -37.43 -14.43
C ILE A 504 29.21 -38.21 -15.06
N ILE A 505 28.87 -39.18 -15.89
CA ILE A 505 29.83 -39.89 -16.75
C ILE A 505 29.62 -39.39 -18.16
N ALA A 506 30.65 -38.78 -18.73
CA ALA A 506 30.66 -38.33 -20.11
C ALA A 506 31.32 -39.38 -20.99
N HIS A 507 30.87 -39.50 -22.24
CA HIS A 507 31.68 -40.14 -23.27
C HIS A 507 32.93 -39.27 -23.50
N GLU A 508 34.10 -39.90 -23.55
CA GLU A 508 35.25 -39.27 -24.22
C GLU A 508 35.01 -39.22 -25.73
#